data_AF-A0A1F2Z258-F1
#
_entry.id   AF-A0A1F2Z258-F1
#
_cell.length_a   1.000
_cell.length_b   1.000
_cell.length_c   1.000
_cell.angle_alpha   90.00
_cell.angle_beta   90.00
_cell.angle_gamma   90.00
#
_symmetry.space_group_name_H-M   'P 1'
#
loop_
_entity.id
_entity.type
_entity.pdbx_description
1 polymer ?
#
loop_
_entity_poly.entity_id
_entity_poly.type
_entity_poly.pdbx_seq_one_letter_code
_entity_poly.pdbx_strand_id
1 'polypeptide(L)'
;MSTKFSENLTRLNLFRRAFGEYKSEIILLTFLSFLSGFLESVGISAIIPLFSFVSKDQAPSSDFISRAIEKFFFYAHLEYTLTSLLIFIILLFLVKAAALFLATYLATRTTVAFETKTRNELFSETLKADWPYLSEQKVGYLDQVLTNDIDQSSKLLTYISSSIIVLANLIAYGLLVVNISWVVALLTLILGGAVLLALKPLFNKNTEISEEKSRIYKELAHHANENVLGMKFVKSAFVEERVLEKSREYFEK
;
A
#
# COMPACT_ATOMS: atom_id res chain seq x y z
N MET A 1 17.40 6.43 -25.60
CA MET A 1 15.95 6.36 -25.29
C MET A 1 15.39 4.93 -25.36
N SER A 2 15.97 4.03 -26.16
CA SER A 2 15.53 2.62 -26.32
C SER A 2 15.86 1.66 -25.16
N THR A 3 16.84 1.96 -24.29
CA THR A 3 17.31 1.05 -23.23
C THR A 3 16.45 1.09 -21.95
N LYS A 4 15.88 2.24 -21.59
CA LYS A 4 14.97 2.35 -20.43
C LYS A 4 13.62 1.64 -20.65
N PHE A 5 13.18 1.50 -21.89
CA PHE A 5 11.88 0.88 -22.20
C PHE A 5 11.93 -0.65 -22.05
N SER A 6 13.04 -1.29 -22.45
CA SER A 6 13.21 -2.74 -22.28
C SER A 6 13.38 -3.13 -20.80
N GLU A 7 14.12 -2.34 -20.00
CA GLU A 7 14.23 -2.58 -18.55
C GLU A 7 12.87 -2.52 -17.83
N ASN A 8 12.03 -1.55 -18.18
CA ASN A 8 10.69 -1.42 -17.59
C ASN A 8 9.78 -2.60 -17.96
N LEU A 9 9.88 -3.15 -19.18
CA LEU A 9 9.14 -4.35 -19.59
C LEU A 9 9.60 -5.60 -18.82
N THR A 10 10.90 -5.77 -18.60
CA THR A 10 11.43 -6.91 -17.82
C THR A 10 10.98 -6.82 -16.36
N ARG A 11 10.99 -5.62 -15.77
CA ARG A 11 10.46 -5.37 -14.42
C ARG A 11 8.96 -5.68 -14.33
N LEU A 12 8.18 -5.28 -15.34
CA LEU A 12 6.74 -5.57 -15.39
C LEU A 12 6.44 -7.08 -15.52
N ASN A 13 7.26 -7.80 -16.30
CA ASN A 13 7.10 -9.25 -16.46
C ASN A 13 7.48 -10.02 -15.20
N LEU A 14 8.53 -9.60 -14.49
CA LEU A 14 8.89 -10.15 -13.19
C LEU A 14 7.78 -9.90 -12.17
N PHE A 15 7.24 -8.69 -12.13
CA PHE A 15 6.09 -8.33 -11.31
C PHE A 15 4.89 -9.24 -11.63
N ARG A 16 4.53 -9.35 -12.91
CA ARG A 16 3.37 -10.15 -13.34
C ARG A 16 3.53 -11.65 -13.08
N ARG A 17 4.76 -12.16 -13.07
CA ARG A 17 5.07 -13.57 -12.75
C ARG A 17 5.05 -13.83 -11.25
N ALA A 18 5.61 -12.92 -10.46
CA ALA A 18 5.58 -12.98 -8.99
C ALA A 18 4.17 -12.85 -8.40
N PHE A 19 3.33 -11.97 -8.97
CA PHE A 19 1.96 -11.74 -8.51
C PHE A 19 0.90 -12.50 -9.30
N GLY A 20 1.33 -13.32 -10.28
CA GLY A 20 0.43 -14.01 -11.19
C GLY A 20 -0.42 -15.09 -10.51
N GLU A 21 0.10 -15.66 -9.43
CA GLU A 21 -0.60 -16.66 -8.60
C GLU A 21 -1.64 -16.02 -7.67
N TYR A 22 -1.48 -14.74 -7.33
CA TYR A 22 -2.35 -14.03 -6.39
C TYR A 22 -3.41 -13.16 -7.09
N LYS A 23 -3.68 -13.42 -8.37
CA LYS A 23 -4.61 -12.62 -9.18
C LYS A 23 -6.03 -12.65 -8.62
N SER A 24 -6.50 -13.80 -8.15
CA SER A 24 -7.83 -13.95 -7.52
C SER A 24 -7.97 -13.08 -6.28
N GLU A 25 -6.94 -13.08 -5.45
CA GLU A 25 -6.87 -12.31 -4.21
C GLU A 25 -6.84 -10.81 -4.50
N ILE A 26 -6.08 -10.38 -5.51
CA ILE A 26 -6.03 -8.98 -5.94
C ILE A 26 -7.37 -8.51 -6.51
N ILE A 27 -8.05 -9.35 -7.30
CA ILE A 27 -9.38 -9.03 -7.85
C ILE A 27 -10.39 -8.90 -6.70
N LEU A 28 -10.40 -9.86 -5.77
CA LEU A 28 -11.31 -9.85 -4.62
C LEU A 28 -11.02 -8.65 -3.69
N LEU A 29 -9.74 -8.33 -3.46
CA LEU A 29 -9.31 -7.14 -2.72
C LEU A 29 -9.83 -5.87 -3.39
N THR A 30 -9.66 -5.75 -4.71
CA THR A 30 -10.11 -4.58 -5.47
C THR A 30 -11.63 -4.42 -5.36
N PHE A 31 -12.37 -5.52 -5.52
CA PHE A 31 -13.83 -5.52 -5.40
C PHE A 31 -14.30 -5.14 -3.99
N LEU A 32 -13.73 -5.75 -2.94
CA LEU A 32 -14.07 -5.42 -1.55
C LEU A 32 -13.72 -3.97 -1.20
N SER A 33 -12.60 -3.47 -1.71
CA SER A 33 -12.17 -2.08 -1.48
C SER A 33 -13.11 -1.09 -2.16
N PHE A 34 -13.51 -1.37 -3.39
CA PHE A 34 -14.49 -0.55 -4.11
C PHE A 34 -15.86 -0.59 -3.43
N LEU A 35 -16.30 -1.78 -2.99
CA LEU A 35 -17.55 -1.96 -2.25
C LEU A 35 -17.52 -1.18 -0.92
N SER A 36 -16.43 -1.24 -0.17
CA SER A 36 -16.23 -0.45 1.05
C SER A 36 -16.34 1.04 0.76
N GLY A 37 -15.62 1.54 -0.25
CA GLY A 37 -15.67 2.95 -0.63
C GLY A 37 -17.07 3.38 -1.05
N PHE A 38 -17.76 2.54 -1.82
CA PHE A 38 -19.14 2.81 -2.24
C PHE A 38 -20.10 2.86 -1.04
N LEU A 39 -20.02 1.92 -0.10
CA LEU A 39 -20.85 1.90 1.11
C LEU A 39 -20.62 3.12 2.00
N GLU A 40 -19.36 3.55 2.16
CA GLU A 40 -19.02 4.79 2.87
C GLU A 40 -19.65 6.00 2.20
N SER A 41 -19.53 6.06 0.89
CA SER A 41 -20.10 7.10 0.05
C SER A 41 -21.63 7.20 0.19
N VAL A 42 -22.33 6.08 0.14
CA VAL A 42 -23.78 6.02 0.39
C VAL A 42 -24.11 6.42 1.84
N GLY A 43 -23.32 5.97 2.82
CA GLY A 43 -23.50 6.30 4.23
C GLY A 43 -23.34 7.80 4.52
N ILE A 44 -22.37 8.47 3.89
CA ILE A 44 -22.18 9.92 4.00
C ILE A 44 -23.36 10.67 3.35
N SER A 45 -23.78 10.25 2.15
CA SER A 45 -24.93 10.88 1.48
C SER A 45 -26.25 10.68 2.22
N ALA A 46 -26.42 9.59 2.99
CA ALA A 46 -27.59 9.35 3.81
C ALA A 46 -27.76 10.35 4.98
N ILE A 47 -26.74 11.16 5.27
CA ILE A 47 -26.83 12.28 6.23
C ILE A 47 -27.76 13.39 5.71
N ILE A 48 -27.85 13.58 4.39
CA ILE A 48 -28.71 14.62 3.80
C ILE A 48 -30.21 14.37 4.11
N PRO A 49 -30.80 13.19 3.80
CA PRO A 49 -32.19 12.91 4.16
C PRO A 49 -32.39 12.89 5.68
N LEU A 50 -31.38 12.49 6.46
CA LEU A 50 -31.43 12.58 7.92
C LEU A 50 -31.70 14.02 8.40
N PHE A 51 -30.97 15.00 7.86
CA PHE A 51 -31.19 16.42 8.18
C PHE A 51 -32.55 16.92 7.71
N SER A 52 -33.02 16.48 6.54
CA SER A 52 -34.35 16.85 6.03
C SER A 52 -35.47 16.42 7.01
N PHE A 53 -35.39 15.21 7.57
CA PHE A 53 -36.34 14.74 8.58
C PHE A 53 -36.36 15.57 9.87
N VAL A 54 -35.20 16.06 10.31
CA VAL A 54 -35.08 16.83 11.56
C VAL A 54 -35.50 18.29 11.35
N SER A 55 -35.16 18.88 10.21
CA SER A 55 -35.39 20.30 9.95
C SER A 55 -36.80 20.64 9.46
N LYS A 56 -37.63 19.67 9.02
CA LYS A 56 -39.03 19.79 8.54
C LYS A 56 -39.35 20.84 7.46
N ASP A 57 -38.44 21.77 7.15
CA ASP A 57 -38.62 22.93 6.26
C ASP A 57 -37.64 22.97 5.07
N GLN A 58 -36.71 22.02 4.98
CA GLN A 58 -35.83 21.95 3.81
C GLN A 58 -36.49 21.09 2.73
N ALA A 59 -36.80 21.72 1.59
CA ALA A 59 -37.25 21.07 0.37
C ALA A 59 -36.45 19.78 0.12
N PRO A 60 -37.08 18.68 -0.31
CA PRO A 60 -36.37 17.44 -0.55
C PRO A 60 -35.28 17.73 -1.57
N SER A 61 -34.00 17.70 -1.15
CA SER A 61 -32.92 17.72 -2.12
C SER A 61 -33.17 16.49 -3.00
N SER A 62 -33.40 16.74 -4.28
CA SER A 62 -33.82 15.73 -5.27
C SER A 62 -32.67 14.80 -5.64
N ASP A 63 -31.83 14.46 -4.67
CA ASP A 63 -30.62 13.71 -4.87
C ASP A 63 -30.96 12.27 -5.22
N PHE A 64 -30.22 11.75 -6.21
CA PHE A 64 -30.37 10.40 -6.71
C PHE A 64 -30.34 9.36 -5.58
N ILE A 65 -29.50 9.58 -4.56
CA ILE A 65 -29.30 8.67 -3.43
C ILE A 65 -30.48 8.70 -2.47
N SER A 66 -31.03 9.87 -2.15
CA SER A 66 -32.22 9.97 -1.30
C SER A 66 -33.39 9.19 -1.92
N ARG A 67 -33.61 9.35 -3.23
CA ARG A 67 -34.62 8.57 -3.98
C ARG A 67 -34.30 7.07 -4.02
N ALA A 68 -33.03 6.70 -4.14
CA ALA A 68 -32.63 5.29 -4.13
C ALA A 68 -32.87 4.64 -2.76
N ILE A 69 -32.58 5.36 -1.67
CA ILE A 69 -32.85 4.93 -0.29
C ILE A 69 -34.36 4.80 -0.08
N GLU A 70 -35.15 5.80 -0.44
CA GLU A 70 -36.62 5.73 -0.33
C GLU A 70 -37.21 4.53 -1.10
N LYS A 71 -36.75 4.29 -2.34
CA LYS A 71 -37.16 3.12 -3.12
C LYS A 71 -36.75 1.81 -2.46
N PHE A 72 -35.56 1.75 -1.85
CA PHE A 72 -35.09 0.58 -1.13
C PHE A 72 -35.98 0.28 0.09
N PHE A 73 -36.35 1.31 0.86
CA PHE A 73 -37.26 1.16 2.00
C PHE A 73 -38.66 0.71 1.56
N PHE A 74 -39.18 1.29 0.47
CA PHE A 74 -40.45 0.87 -0.13
C PHE A 74 -40.41 -0.59 -0.59
N TYR A 75 -39.33 -1.01 -1.27
CA TYR A 75 -39.15 -2.40 -1.69
C TYR A 75 -38.99 -3.37 -0.50
N ALA A 76 -38.30 -2.94 0.55
CA ALA A 76 -38.11 -3.71 1.77
C ALA A 76 -39.37 -3.76 2.66
N HIS A 77 -40.47 -3.09 2.27
CA HIS A 77 -41.70 -2.96 3.06
C HIS A 77 -41.45 -2.39 4.46
N LEU A 78 -40.44 -1.53 4.61
CA LEU A 78 -40.09 -0.87 5.86
C LEU A 78 -40.66 0.54 5.88
N GLU A 79 -41.18 0.96 7.03
CA GLU A 79 -41.61 2.34 7.21
C GLU A 79 -40.40 3.29 7.12
N TYR A 80 -40.49 4.29 6.26
CA TYR A 80 -39.47 5.32 6.10
C TYR A 80 -39.59 6.33 7.27
N THR A 81 -38.96 6.00 8.39
CA THR A 81 -38.95 6.79 9.62
C THR A 81 -37.51 7.17 9.99
N LEU A 82 -37.35 8.20 10.84
CA LEU A 82 -36.03 8.63 11.30
C LEU A 82 -35.25 7.48 11.96
N THR A 83 -35.92 6.67 12.78
CA THR A 83 -35.29 5.54 13.49
C THR A 83 -34.81 4.47 12.52
N SER A 84 -35.61 4.12 11.50
CA SER A 84 -35.24 3.09 10.52
C SER A 84 -34.11 3.56 9.60
N LEU A 85 -34.08 4.85 9.22
CA LEU A 85 -32.95 5.47 8.51
C LEU A 85 -31.66 5.43 9.34
N LEU A 86 -31.73 5.73 10.65
CA LEU A 86 -30.57 5.68 11.54
C LEU A 86 -29.97 4.27 11.63
N ILE A 87 -30.83 3.26 11.83
CA ILE A 87 -30.43 1.85 11.87
C ILE A 87 -29.78 1.43 10.56
N PHE A 88 -30.34 1.86 9.42
CA PHE A 88 -29.79 1.58 8.09
C PHE A 88 -28.40 2.18 7.91
N ILE A 89 -28.18 3.44 8.32
CA ILE A 89 -26.86 4.08 8.27
C ILE A 89 -25.84 3.31 9.12
N ILE A 90 -26.20 2.94 10.35
CA ILE A 90 -25.34 2.14 11.22
C ILE A 90 -24.97 0.81 10.56
N LEU A 91 -25.95 0.12 9.96
CA LEU A 91 -25.73 -1.13 9.26
C LEU A 91 -24.79 -0.96 8.05
N LEU A 92 -24.96 0.11 7.26
CA LEU A 92 -24.05 0.43 6.14
C LEU A 92 -22.60 0.61 6.62
N PHE A 93 -22.37 1.36 7.69
CA PHE A 93 -21.04 1.54 8.25
C PHE A 93 -20.46 0.24 8.82
N LEU A 94 -21.29 -0.64 9.36
CA LEU A 94 -20.86 -1.94 9.87
C LEU A 94 -20.45 -2.88 8.73
N VAL A 95 -21.23 -2.93 7.64
CA VAL A 95 -20.89 -3.71 6.43
C VAL A 95 -19.65 -3.14 5.75
N LYS A 96 -19.52 -1.80 5.69
CA LYS A 96 -18.29 -1.13 5.23
C LYS A 96 -17.08 -1.58 6.04
N ALA A 97 -17.16 -1.52 7.37
CA ALA A 97 -16.06 -1.91 8.25
C ALA A 97 -15.66 -3.37 8.02
N ALA A 98 -16.63 -4.27 7.85
CA ALA A 98 -16.37 -5.67 7.52
C ALA A 98 -15.69 -5.83 6.14
N ALA A 99 -16.16 -5.12 5.11
CA ALA A 99 -15.57 -5.15 3.78
C ALA A 99 -14.12 -4.63 3.78
N LEU A 100 -13.86 -3.52 4.47
CA LEU A 100 -12.52 -2.95 4.62
C LEU A 100 -11.59 -3.88 5.41
N PHE A 101 -12.09 -4.49 6.48
CA PHE A 101 -11.35 -5.48 7.26
C PHE A 101 -10.96 -6.67 6.38
N LEU A 102 -11.91 -7.24 5.62
CA LEU A 102 -11.65 -8.35 4.71
C LEU A 102 -10.64 -7.99 3.61
N ALA A 103 -10.73 -6.79 3.04
CA ALA A 103 -9.77 -6.31 2.04
C ALA A 103 -8.35 -6.21 2.64
N THR A 104 -8.22 -5.66 3.84
CA THR A 104 -6.93 -5.49 4.54
C THR A 104 -6.35 -6.84 4.98
N TYR A 105 -7.21 -7.74 5.46
CA TYR A 105 -6.85 -9.12 5.81
C TYR A 105 -6.32 -9.87 4.58
N LEU A 106 -7.01 -9.78 3.45
CA LEU A 106 -6.60 -10.43 2.21
C LEU A 106 -5.27 -9.88 1.68
N ALA A 107 -5.08 -8.56 1.75
CA ALA A 107 -3.81 -7.92 1.42
C ALA A 107 -2.67 -8.49 2.26
N THR A 108 -2.84 -8.53 3.58
CA THR A 108 -1.83 -9.01 4.53
C THR A 108 -1.54 -10.49 4.34
N ARG A 109 -2.58 -11.31 4.20
CA ARG A 109 -2.45 -12.76 3.95
C ARG A 109 -1.67 -13.03 2.67
N THR A 110 -1.95 -12.25 1.61
CA THR A 110 -1.24 -12.36 0.33
C THR A 110 0.24 -12.01 0.47
N THR A 111 0.57 -10.93 1.19
CA THR A 111 1.96 -10.56 1.47
C THR A 111 2.70 -11.64 2.24
N VAL A 112 2.12 -12.16 3.32
CA VAL A 112 2.77 -13.20 4.15
C VAL A 112 2.95 -14.50 3.39
N ALA A 113 1.97 -14.89 2.56
CA ALA A 113 2.07 -16.05 1.69
C ALA A 113 3.21 -15.89 0.67
N PHE A 114 3.32 -14.72 0.04
CA PHE A 114 4.39 -14.38 -0.89
C PHE A 114 5.77 -14.45 -0.21
N GLU A 115 5.92 -13.84 0.98
CA GLU A 115 7.17 -13.84 1.74
C GLU A 115 7.62 -15.28 2.06
N THR A 116 6.71 -16.08 2.63
CA THR A 116 7.00 -17.45 3.08
C THR A 116 7.35 -18.35 1.90
N LYS A 117 6.59 -18.26 0.81
CA LYS A 117 6.84 -19.05 -0.40
C LYS A 117 8.20 -18.72 -1.02
N THR A 118 8.48 -17.43 -1.19
CA THR A 118 9.73 -16.96 -1.80
C THR A 118 10.94 -17.38 -0.95
N ARG A 119 10.84 -17.28 0.38
CA ARG A 119 11.89 -17.73 1.30
C ARG A 119 12.16 -19.24 1.18
N ASN A 120 11.10 -20.05 1.13
CA ASN A 120 11.23 -21.50 0.98
C ASN A 120 11.81 -21.91 -0.38
N GLU A 121 11.38 -21.27 -1.48
CA GLU A 121 11.90 -21.54 -2.82
C GLU A 121 13.38 -21.17 -2.93
N LEU A 122 13.76 -19.95 -2.54
CA LEU A 122 15.16 -19.52 -2.61
C LEU A 122 16.08 -20.38 -1.74
N PHE A 123 15.63 -20.72 -0.53
CA PHE A 123 16.40 -21.61 0.34
C PHE A 123 16.54 -23.01 -0.28
N SER A 124 15.45 -23.58 -0.81
CA SER A 124 15.49 -24.90 -1.45
C SER A 124 16.38 -24.92 -2.70
N GLU A 125 16.34 -23.89 -3.54
CA GLU A 125 17.16 -23.83 -4.75
C GLU A 125 18.64 -23.58 -4.41
N THR A 126 18.91 -22.82 -3.35
CA THR A 126 20.29 -22.65 -2.86
C THR A 126 20.90 -23.97 -2.40
N LEU A 127 20.12 -24.84 -1.73
CA LEU A 127 20.59 -26.16 -1.29
C LEU A 127 20.82 -27.15 -2.45
N LYS A 128 20.18 -26.94 -3.60
CA LYS A 128 20.35 -27.77 -4.80
C LYS A 128 21.42 -27.25 -5.77
N ALA A 129 21.94 -26.04 -5.53
CA ALA A 129 22.89 -25.41 -6.42
C ALA A 129 24.27 -26.10 -6.37
N ASP A 130 24.97 -26.11 -7.51
CA ASP A 130 26.28 -26.73 -7.61
C ASP A 130 27.33 -25.99 -6.76
N TRP A 131 28.28 -26.74 -6.21
CA TRP A 131 29.35 -26.21 -5.36
C TRP A 131 30.16 -25.06 -5.98
N PRO A 132 30.51 -25.06 -7.29
CA PRO A 132 31.21 -23.93 -7.90
C PRO A 132 30.45 -22.61 -7.77
N TYR A 133 29.12 -22.63 -7.96
CA TYR A 133 28.29 -21.43 -7.81
C TYR A 133 28.24 -20.95 -6.36
N LEU A 134 28.12 -21.88 -5.41
CA LEU A 134 28.08 -21.55 -3.98
C LEU A 134 29.42 -21.02 -3.46
N SER A 135 30.54 -21.55 -3.94
CA SER A 135 31.88 -21.13 -3.54
C SER A 135 32.25 -19.72 -4.01
N GLU A 136 31.56 -19.19 -5.03
CA GLU A 136 31.74 -17.81 -5.53
C GLU A 136 30.94 -16.77 -4.72
N GLN A 137 29.97 -17.21 -3.89
CA GLN A 137 29.13 -16.30 -3.11
C GLN A 137 29.86 -15.76 -1.88
N LYS A 138 29.62 -14.48 -1.57
CA LYS A 138 30.16 -13.83 -0.36
C LYS A 138 29.53 -14.42 0.90
N VAL A 139 30.32 -14.54 1.97
CA VAL A 139 29.82 -14.92 3.30
C VAL A 139 28.72 -13.95 3.73
N GLY A 140 27.57 -14.49 4.15
CA GLY A 140 26.40 -13.71 4.56
C GLY A 140 25.48 -13.25 3.42
N TYR A 141 25.81 -13.52 2.15
CA TYR A 141 24.94 -13.14 1.03
C TYR A 141 23.55 -13.82 1.11
N LEU A 142 23.52 -15.12 1.39
CA LEU A 142 22.26 -15.86 1.54
C LEU A 142 21.41 -15.31 2.70
N ASP A 143 22.05 -15.01 3.84
CA ASP A 143 21.37 -14.44 5.00
C ASP A 143 20.73 -13.09 4.66
N GLN A 144 21.49 -12.20 4.01
CA GLN A 144 20.99 -10.91 3.54
C GLN A 144 19.80 -11.07 2.58
N VAL A 145 19.87 -12.00 1.64
CA VAL A 145 18.77 -12.25 0.69
C VAL A 145 17.52 -12.74 1.42
N LEU A 146 17.65 -13.73 2.31
CA LEU A 146 16.52 -14.36 2.99
C LEU A 146 15.85 -13.49 4.05
N THR A 147 16.62 -12.60 4.70
CA THR A 147 16.15 -11.76 5.82
C THR A 147 15.77 -10.35 5.38
N ASN A 148 16.56 -9.71 4.53
CA ASN A 148 16.35 -8.31 4.16
C ASN A 148 15.71 -8.16 2.79
N ASP A 149 16.22 -8.80 1.75
CA ASP A 149 15.77 -8.52 0.37
C ASP A 149 14.35 -9.05 0.12
N ILE A 150 14.00 -10.21 0.69
CA ILE A 150 12.63 -10.74 0.65
C ILE A 150 11.67 -9.88 1.48
N ASP A 151 12.08 -9.39 2.65
CA ASP A 151 11.26 -8.51 3.49
C ASP A 151 10.96 -7.18 2.78
N GLN A 152 11.98 -6.55 2.20
CA GLN A 152 11.81 -5.33 1.40
C GLN A 152 10.89 -5.56 0.19
N SER A 153 11.04 -6.70 -0.48
CA SER A 153 10.15 -7.08 -1.60
C SER A 153 8.70 -7.27 -1.14
N SER A 154 8.49 -7.85 0.04
CA SER A 154 7.16 -8.06 0.62
C SER A 154 6.50 -6.75 1.06
N LYS A 155 7.28 -5.79 1.60
CA LYS A 155 6.81 -4.43 1.89
C LYS A 155 6.31 -3.70 0.64
N LEU A 156 7.01 -3.86 -0.50
CA LEU A 156 6.53 -3.31 -1.78
C LEU A 156 5.15 -3.85 -2.16
N LEU A 157 4.90 -5.15 -1.97
CA LEU A 157 3.57 -5.74 -2.22
C LEU A 157 2.51 -5.14 -1.28
N THR A 158 2.84 -4.93 -0.01
CA THR A 158 1.94 -4.26 0.95
C THR A 158 1.58 -2.85 0.49
N TYR A 159 2.56 -2.07 0.01
CA TYR A 159 2.30 -0.73 -0.52
C TYR A 159 1.43 -0.74 -1.76
N ILE A 160 1.62 -1.72 -2.66
CA ILE A 160 0.80 -1.86 -3.86
C ILE A 160 -0.63 -2.24 -3.49
N SER A 161 -0.80 -3.21 -2.59
CA SER A 161 -2.12 -3.62 -2.10
C SER A 161 -2.85 -2.46 -1.42
N SER A 162 -2.15 -1.70 -0.58
CA SER A 162 -2.67 -0.49 0.06
C SER A 162 -3.05 0.59 -0.96
N SER A 163 -2.22 0.75 -2.00
CA SER A 163 -2.50 1.69 -3.09
C SER A 163 -3.76 1.29 -3.86
N ILE A 164 -4.00 0.00 -4.09
CA ILE A 164 -5.25 -0.49 -4.71
C ILE A 164 -6.45 -0.15 -3.84
N ILE A 165 -6.36 -0.34 -2.51
CA ILE A 165 -7.45 0.01 -1.58
C ILE A 165 -7.75 1.52 -1.69
N VAL A 166 -6.72 2.37 -1.63
CA VAL A 166 -6.88 3.83 -1.72
C VAL A 166 -7.45 4.25 -3.07
N LEU A 167 -6.95 3.70 -4.18
CA LEU A 167 -7.44 4.00 -5.52
C LEU A 167 -8.90 3.56 -5.72
N ALA A 168 -9.27 2.38 -5.24
CA ALA A 168 -10.64 1.89 -5.33
C ALA A 168 -11.61 2.80 -4.56
N ASN A 169 -11.24 3.23 -3.36
CA ASN A 169 -12.02 4.21 -2.59
C ASN A 169 -12.10 5.57 -3.31
N LEU A 170 -10.97 6.05 -3.86
CA LEU A 170 -10.93 7.30 -4.62
C LEU A 170 -11.87 7.26 -5.84
N ILE A 171 -11.91 6.15 -6.57
CA ILE A 171 -12.82 5.96 -7.70
C ILE A 171 -14.28 5.92 -7.22
N ALA A 172 -14.57 5.18 -6.14
CA ALA A 172 -15.93 5.13 -5.59
C ALA A 172 -16.44 6.52 -5.19
N TYR A 173 -15.59 7.32 -4.52
CA TYR A 173 -15.90 8.70 -4.15
C TYR A 173 -16.03 9.62 -5.35
N GLY A 174 -15.11 9.51 -6.31
CA GLY A 174 -15.14 10.31 -7.53
C GLY A 174 -16.44 10.08 -8.32
N LEU A 175 -16.85 8.83 -8.50
CA LEU A 175 -18.11 8.48 -9.16
C LEU A 175 -19.32 9.08 -8.43
N LEU A 176 -19.32 9.04 -7.10
CA LEU A 176 -20.39 9.62 -6.30
C LEU A 176 -20.47 11.14 -6.40
N VAL A 177 -19.34 11.84 -6.20
CA VAL A 177 -19.31 13.31 -6.23
C VAL A 177 -19.71 13.83 -7.61
N VAL A 178 -19.29 13.16 -8.68
CA VAL A 178 -19.71 13.48 -10.07
C VAL A 178 -21.23 13.35 -10.25
N ASN A 179 -21.86 12.33 -9.64
CA ASN A 179 -23.32 12.17 -9.68
C ASN A 179 -24.07 13.23 -8.86
N ILE A 180 -23.49 13.71 -7.76
CA ILE A 180 -24.09 14.75 -6.90
C ILE A 180 -24.00 16.13 -7.57
N SER A 181 -22.78 16.56 -7.94
CA SER A 181 -22.56 17.84 -8.60
C SER A 181 -21.24 17.84 -9.35
N TRP A 182 -21.33 18.01 -10.68
CA TRP A 182 -20.16 18.14 -11.54
C TRP A 182 -19.24 19.30 -11.15
N VAL A 183 -19.80 20.40 -10.63
CA VAL A 183 -19.02 21.58 -10.21
C VAL A 183 -18.17 21.25 -8.98
N VAL A 184 -18.74 20.55 -8.00
CA VAL A 184 -18.00 20.12 -6.80
C VAL A 184 -16.91 19.13 -7.19
N ALA A 185 -17.21 18.17 -8.06
CA ALA A 185 -16.23 17.21 -8.58
C ALA A 185 -15.03 17.90 -9.23
N LEU A 186 -15.29 18.90 -10.09
CA LEU A 186 -14.24 19.64 -10.80
C LEU A 186 -13.38 20.46 -9.84
N LEU A 187 -13.98 21.13 -8.84
CA LEU A 187 -13.25 21.85 -7.80
C LEU A 187 -12.37 20.92 -6.97
N THR A 188 -12.90 19.76 -6.54
CA THR A 188 -12.13 18.76 -5.78
C THR A 188 -10.97 18.21 -6.60
N LEU A 189 -11.16 17.97 -7.90
CA LEU A 189 -10.07 17.51 -8.80
C LEU A 189 -8.98 18.58 -8.97
N ILE A 190 -9.35 19.85 -9.13
CA ILE A 190 -8.37 20.95 -9.25
C ILE A 190 -7.56 21.07 -7.96
N LEU A 191 -8.23 21.10 -6.80
CA LEU A 191 -7.57 21.21 -5.50
C LEU A 191 -6.68 19.99 -5.21
N GLY A 192 -7.19 18.77 -5.45
CA GLY A 192 -6.42 17.54 -5.31
C GLY A 192 -5.20 17.50 -6.22
N GLY A 193 -5.37 17.91 -7.49
CA GLY A 193 -4.26 18.05 -8.44
C GLY A 193 -3.22 19.08 -7.98
N ALA A 194 -3.65 20.23 -7.47
CA ALA A 194 -2.76 21.25 -6.94
C ALA A 194 -1.93 20.73 -5.75
N VAL A 195 -2.55 19.99 -4.83
CA VAL A 195 -1.84 19.35 -3.70
C VAL A 195 -0.81 18.34 -4.20
N LEU A 196 -1.17 17.49 -5.18
CA LEU A 196 -0.23 16.52 -5.76
C LEU A 196 0.97 17.21 -6.44
N LEU A 197 0.73 18.30 -7.17
CA LEU A 197 1.80 19.08 -7.78
C LEU A 197 2.69 19.75 -6.75
N ALA A 198 2.12 20.26 -5.65
CA ALA A 198 2.86 20.84 -4.54
C ALA A 198 3.74 19.81 -3.81
N LEU A 199 3.31 18.55 -3.74
CA LEU A 199 4.05 17.45 -3.11
C LEU A 199 5.10 16.81 -4.04
N LYS A 200 4.97 16.95 -5.36
CA LYS A 200 5.92 16.41 -6.35
C LYS A 200 7.41 16.68 -6.03
N PRO A 201 7.85 17.91 -5.68
CA PRO A 201 9.25 18.15 -5.36
C PRO A 201 9.72 17.38 -4.11
N LEU A 202 8.84 17.19 -3.12
CA LEU A 202 9.17 16.41 -1.92
C LEU A 202 9.37 14.93 -2.25
N PHE A 203 8.55 14.36 -3.13
CA PHE A 203 8.72 12.98 -3.60
C PHE A 203 10.05 12.78 -4.34
N ASN A 204 10.43 13.72 -5.22
CA ASN A 204 11.70 13.65 -5.93
C ASN A 204 12.88 13.73 -4.96
N LYS A 205 12.84 14.68 -4.01
CA LYS A 205 13.89 14.82 -2.99
C LYS A 205 13.97 13.60 -2.08
N ASN A 206 12.84 12.99 -1.74
CA ASN A 206 12.81 11.76 -0.96
C ASN A 206 13.46 10.57 -1.70
N THR A 207 13.35 10.53 -3.03
CA THR A 207 13.99 9.51 -3.86
C THR A 207 15.51 9.67 -3.85
N GLU A 208 16.01 10.89 -4.02
CA GLU A 208 17.45 11.20 -3.93
C GLU A 208 18.02 10.83 -2.56
N ILE A 209 17.34 11.24 -1.48
CA ILE A 209 17.73 10.89 -0.09
C ILE A 209 17.70 9.37 0.12
N SER A 210 16.73 8.66 -0.46
CA SER A 210 16.65 7.20 -0.33
C SER A 210 17.79 6.48 -1.05
N GLU A 211 18.22 6.96 -2.22
CA GLU A 211 19.38 6.44 -2.94
C GLU A 211 20.69 6.70 -2.19
N GLU A 212 20.85 7.90 -1.63
CA GLU A 212 22.00 8.25 -0.79
C GLU A 212 22.07 7.40 0.47
N LYS A 213 20.94 7.25 1.19
CA LYS A 213 20.85 6.32 2.33
C LYS A 213 21.20 4.90 1.93
N SER A 214 20.66 4.38 0.82
CA SER A 214 20.98 3.03 0.36
C SER A 214 22.49 2.84 0.09
N ARG A 215 23.17 3.87 -0.43
CA ARG A 215 24.62 3.86 -0.64
C ARG A 215 25.39 3.84 0.69
N ILE A 216 25.06 4.75 1.61
CA ILE A 216 25.72 4.85 2.93
C ILE A 216 25.54 3.53 3.71
N TYR A 217 24.34 2.95 3.71
CA TYR A 217 24.09 1.67 4.37
C TYR A 217 24.94 0.52 3.81
N LYS A 218 25.18 0.48 2.50
CA LYS A 218 26.06 -0.52 1.88
C LYS A 218 27.52 -0.33 2.28
N GLU A 219 28.01 0.91 2.28
CA GLU A 219 29.38 1.23 2.71
C GLU A 219 29.59 0.92 4.19
N LEU A 220 28.63 1.28 5.05
CA LEU A 220 28.64 0.97 6.47
C LEU A 220 28.61 -0.54 6.73
N ALA A 221 27.74 -1.29 6.05
CA ALA A 221 27.68 -2.75 6.19
C ALA A 221 28.99 -3.41 5.75
N HIS A 222 29.59 -2.94 4.66
CA HIS A 222 30.89 -3.42 4.20
C HIS A 222 31.99 -3.14 5.23
N HIS A 223 32.07 -1.91 5.73
CA HIS A 223 33.04 -1.49 6.75
C HIS A 223 32.88 -2.31 8.05
N ALA A 224 31.65 -2.51 8.50
CA ALA A 224 31.36 -3.32 9.68
C ALA A 224 31.82 -4.78 9.48
N ASN A 225 31.48 -5.40 8.35
CA ASN A 225 31.83 -6.80 8.09
C ASN A 225 33.35 -7.00 7.99
N GLU A 226 34.08 -6.09 7.33
CA GLU A 226 35.54 -6.15 7.23
C GLU A 226 36.21 -6.08 8.60
N ASN A 227 35.77 -5.15 9.46
CA ASN A 227 36.34 -4.99 10.79
C ASN A 227 35.94 -6.12 11.75
N VAL A 228 34.74 -6.70 11.61
CA VAL A 228 34.30 -7.86 12.40
C VAL A 228 35.12 -9.10 12.03
N LEU A 229 35.29 -9.37 10.73
CA LEU A 229 36.13 -10.48 10.26
C LEU A 229 37.61 -10.26 10.62
N GLY A 230 38.07 -9.02 10.51
CA GLY A 230 39.42 -8.57 10.86
C GLY A 230 39.64 -8.27 12.35
N MET A 231 38.70 -8.59 13.23
CA MET A 231 38.72 -8.12 14.63
C MET A 231 39.99 -8.49 15.38
N LYS A 232 40.56 -9.68 15.11
CA LYS A 232 41.85 -10.09 15.68
C LYS A 232 42.98 -9.15 15.29
N PHE A 233 43.02 -8.73 14.02
CA PHE A 233 44.02 -7.79 13.52
C PHE A 233 43.83 -6.42 14.15
N VAL A 234 42.60 -5.90 14.17
CA VAL A 234 42.26 -4.61 14.79
C VAL A 234 42.72 -4.56 16.25
N LYS A 235 42.47 -5.63 17.02
CA LYS A 235 42.91 -5.77 18.41
C LYS A 235 44.42 -5.92 18.55
N SER A 236 45.07 -6.70 17.69
CA SER A 236 46.52 -6.88 17.75
C SER A 236 47.32 -5.63 17.36
N ALA A 237 46.74 -4.79 16.50
CA ALA A 237 47.36 -3.56 16.01
C ALA A 237 47.03 -2.34 16.88
N PHE A 238 46.16 -2.47 17.90
CA PHE A 238 45.70 -1.36 18.77
C PHE A 238 45.15 -0.15 17.99
N VAL A 239 44.38 -0.42 16.91
CA VAL A 239 43.83 0.61 16.00
C VAL A 239 42.33 0.88 16.19
N GLU A 240 41.75 0.52 17.34
CA GLU A 240 40.31 0.64 17.59
C GLU A 240 39.78 2.06 17.44
N GLU A 241 40.51 3.04 17.96
CA GLU A 241 40.13 4.46 17.91
C GLU A 241 39.91 4.93 16.45
N ARG A 242 40.79 4.48 15.54
CA ARG A 242 40.77 4.86 14.12
C ARG A 242 39.62 4.21 13.36
N VAL A 243 39.26 2.97 13.73
CA VAL A 243 38.08 2.28 13.18
C VAL A 243 36.78 2.93 13.71
N LEU A 244 36.77 3.36 14.96
CA LEU A 244 35.63 4.07 15.56
C LEU A 244 35.41 5.44 14.92
N GLU A 245 36.48 6.20 14.69
CA GLU A 245 36.42 7.52 14.04
C GLU A 245 35.78 7.41 12.65
N LYS A 246 36.26 6.46 11.82
CA LYS A 246 35.69 6.21 10.50
C LYS A 246 34.24 5.70 10.55
N SER A 247 33.87 4.95 11.60
CA SER A 247 32.48 4.51 11.80
C SER A 247 31.54 5.68 12.12
N ARG A 248 32.02 6.67 12.91
CA ARG A 248 31.23 7.88 13.22
C ARG A 248 30.91 8.69 11.98
N GLU A 249 31.83 8.80 11.02
CA GLU A 249 31.58 9.46 9.73
C GLU A 249 30.41 8.84 8.95
N TYR A 250 30.18 7.53 9.09
CA TYR A 250 29.03 6.86 8.47
C TYR A 250 27.73 7.06 9.26
N PHE A 251 27.79 7.22 10.57
CA PHE A 251 26.61 7.41 11.43
C PHE A 251 26.08 8.85 11.40
N GLU A 252 26.92 9.82 11.06
CA GLU A 252 26.58 11.25 11.03
C GLU A 252 26.04 11.73 9.66
N LYS A 253 26.09 10.88 8.61
CA LYS A 253 25.52 11.15 7.28
C LYS A 253 24.09 10.61 7.15
#